data_AF-A0A256WE91-F1
#
_entry.id   AF-A0A256WE91-F1
#
_cell.length_a   1.000
_cell.length_b   1.000
_cell.length_c   1.000
_cell.angle_alpha   90.00
_cell.angle_beta   90.00
_cell.angle_gamma   90.00
#
_symmetry.space_group_name_H-M   'P 1'
#
loop_
_entity.id
_entity.type
_entity.pdbx_description
1 polymer ?
#
loop_
_entity_poly.entity_id
_entity_poly.type
_entity_poly.pdbx_seq_one_letter_code
_entity_poly.pdbx_strand_id
1 'polypeptide(L)'
;MKHKKSIASQLVLIVVALVLLNVLSERFFFRLDFTEDKIYTLSNATKDILESLDEPVTVTAYFTKGSQPEIEKARNDFKDLLIEYSSLSGGMVNYEFIDPAKDQAIEQEAMQSGIQPLILNIREKDQVKQQKVFLGAKIQMGEQTDIIPVIQPGTAMEYALSSSIKKLSVIDKPMVGFIQGQGEPGISSYQQAMQQLQVLYNMQPVNLTDTINNLSAFKTLAIVAPADSFSDAQLRKLDDYLANGGNLFIAYSNVEGDFQTMRGTVVNSNLAGWLAEKGLAVENNFVIDKSAGTVGVRQQAGAMTFTRQIPFYYWPMVKEFPVEFPITKGLEQVTLQFASSINFTGDTTLRFTPFLQSSKKSGTLSTPTYFNIQKQWGDNDFPLSNLTIGAVLDGAIVGDAVS
;
A
#
# COMPACT_ATOMS: atom_id res chain seq x y z
N MET A 1 -74.67 0.22 9.09
CA MET A 1 -73.94 0.65 7.87
C MET A 1 -72.78 1.65 8.12
N LYS A 2 -72.21 1.77 9.33
CA LYS A 2 -71.13 2.75 9.63
C LYS A 2 -69.68 2.24 9.52
N HIS A 3 -69.43 0.93 9.40
CA HIS A 3 -68.05 0.39 9.35
C HIS A 3 -67.48 0.12 7.95
N LYS A 4 -68.31 0.05 6.88
CA LYS A 4 -67.80 -0.19 5.51
C LYS A 4 -67.07 1.01 4.89
N LYS A 5 -67.37 2.24 5.32
CA LYS A 5 -66.70 3.45 4.80
C LYS A 5 -65.26 3.61 5.31
N SER A 6 -64.91 3.01 6.46
CA SER A 6 -63.57 3.11 7.07
C SER A 6 -62.51 2.28 6.33
N ILE A 7 -62.90 1.11 5.81
CA ILE A 7 -61.97 0.21 5.11
C ILE A 7 -61.67 0.75 3.70
N ALA A 8 -62.69 1.31 3.03
CA ALA A 8 -62.51 1.91 1.71
C ALA A 8 -61.58 3.13 1.74
N SER A 9 -61.70 4.00 2.75
CA SER A 9 -60.78 5.13 2.92
C SER A 9 -59.35 4.70 3.23
N GLN A 10 -59.16 3.62 4.01
CA GLN A 10 -57.83 3.07 4.30
C GLN A 10 -57.18 2.47 3.05
N LEU A 11 -57.94 1.74 2.22
CA LEU A 11 -57.44 1.20 0.95
C LEU A 11 -57.02 2.31 -0.02
N VAL A 12 -57.82 3.37 -0.14
CA VAL A 12 -57.46 4.52 -0.98
C VAL A 12 -56.20 5.20 -0.46
N LEU A 13 -56.05 5.36 0.85
CA LEU A 13 -54.85 5.96 1.45
C LEU A 13 -53.59 5.13 1.16
N ILE A 14 -53.68 3.80 1.24
CA ILE A 14 -52.57 2.89 0.94
C ILE A 14 -52.17 2.98 -0.54
N VAL A 15 -53.15 3.00 -1.45
CA VAL A 15 -52.88 3.13 -2.89
C VAL A 15 -52.21 4.48 -3.20
N VAL A 16 -52.72 5.57 -2.62
CA VAL A 16 -52.12 6.91 -2.80
C VAL A 16 -50.70 6.96 -2.22
N ALA A 17 -50.47 6.35 -1.05
CA ALA A 17 -49.13 6.26 -0.46
C ALA A 17 -48.17 5.44 -1.34
N LEU A 18 -48.62 4.32 -1.92
CA LEU A 18 -47.81 3.51 -2.83
C LEU A 18 -47.48 4.25 -4.12
N VAL A 19 -48.43 5.00 -4.69
CA VAL A 19 -48.20 5.82 -5.88
C VAL A 19 -47.23 6.95 -5.57
N LEU A 20 -47.39 7.65 -4.44
CA LEU A 20 -46.46 8.70 -4.01
C LEU A 20 -45.06 8.14 -3.74
N LEU A 21 -44.96 6.97 -3.11
CA LEU A 21 -43.69 6.30 -2.84
C LEU A 21 -43.01 5.87 -4.15
N ASN A 22 -43.77 5.40 -5.14
CA ASN A 22 -43.25 5.07 -6.47
C ASN A 22 -42.74 6.33 -7.21
N VAL A 23 -43.52 7.42 -7.23
CA VAL A 23 -43.10 8.70 -7.84
C VAL A 23 -41.91 9.34 -7.12
N LEU A 24 -41.86 9.26 -5.79
CA LEU A 24 -40.73 9.73 -5.00
C LEU A 24 -39.49 8.85 -5.18
N SER A 25 -39.66 7.54 -5.38
CA SER A 25 -38.58 6.59 -5.69
C SER A 25 -37.94 6.87 -7.05
N GLU A 26 -38.69 7.35 -8.04
CA GLU A 26 -38.13 7.76 -9.32
C GLU A 26 -37.39 9.11 -9.24
N ARG A 27 -37.78 9.99 -8.30
CA ARG A 27 -37.22 11.35 -8.17
C ARG A 27 -36.05 11.46 -7.19
N PHE A 28 -36.00 10.61 -6.18
CA PHE A 28 -34.92 10.51 -5.20
C PHE A 28 -34.31 9.10 -5.29
N PHE A 29 -33.35 8.93 -6.19
CA PHE A 29 -32.50 7.74 -6.23
C PHE A 29 -31.57 7.73 -4.99
N PHE A 30 -32.11 7.37 -3.83
CA PHE A 30 -31.28 6.98 -2.70
C PHE A 30 -31.00 5.48 -2.84
N ARG A 31 -29.95 5.13 -3.59
CA ARG A 31 -29.43 3.76 -3.65
C ARG A 31 -28.77 3.45 -2.30
N LEU A 32 -29.54 2.92 -1.35
CA LEU A 32 -28.99 2.19 -0.21
C LEU A 32 -28.62 0.79 -0.73
N ASP A 33 -27.33 0.60 -1.00
CA ASP A 33 -26.77 -0.69 -1.40
C ASP A 33 -26.68 -1.60 -0.16
N PHE A 34 -27.47 -2.68 -0.17
CA PHE A 34 -27.50 -3.72 0.87
C PHE A 34 -26.73 -4.97 0.44
N THR A 35 -25.72 -4.83 -0.43
CA THR A 35 -24.74 -5.90 -0.66
C THR A 35 -23.67 -5.85 0.44
N GLU A 36 -23.31 -7.03 0.97
CA GLU A 36 -22.40 -7.19 2.12
C GLU A 36 -20.99 -6.61 1.87
N ASP A 37 -20.64 -6.36 0.60
CA ASP A 37 -19.31 -5.93 0.15
C ASP A 37 -19.24 -4.51 -0.43
N LYS A 38 -20.34 -3.73 -0.50
CA LYS A 38 -20.38 -2.36 -1.08
C LYS A 38 -19.64 -2.21 -2.43
N ILE A 39 -19.67 -3.24 -3.29
CA ILE A 39 -18.84 -3.32 -4.51
C ILE A 39 -19.20 -2.20 -5.51
N TYR A 40 -20.36 -1.55 -5.36
CA TYR A 40 -20.84 -0.47 -6.21
C TYR A 40 -20.75 0.92 -5.56
N THR A 41 -20.02 1.07 -4.45
CA THR A 41 -19.77 2.37 -3.83
C THR A 41 -18.28 2.69 -3.89
N LEU A 42 -17.93 3.82 -4.51
CA LEU A 42 -16.55 4.28 -4.55
C LEU A 42 -15.97 4.47 -3.16
N SER A 43 -14.70 4.08 -3.01
CA SER A 43 -13.95 4.28 -1.79
C SER A 43 -13.80 5.77 -1.46
N ASN A 44 -13.66 6.10 -0.16
CA ASN A 44 -13.46 7.49 0.27
C ASN A 44 -12.22 8.09 -0.39
N ALA A 45 -11.14 7.31 -0.54
CA ALA A 45 -9.93 7.75 -1.23
C ALA A 45 -10.20 8.16 -2.68
N THR A 46 -11.02 7.40 -3.42
CA THR A 46 -11.43 7.76 -4.78
C THR A 46 -12.21 9.07 -4.80
N LYS A 47 -13.15 9.27 -3.86
CA LYS A 47 -13.93 10.51 -3.78
C LYS A 47 -13.02 11.72 -3.54
N ASP A 48 -12.09 11.61 -2.59
CA ASP A 48 -11.12 12.66 -2.28
C ASP A 48 -10.25 13.00 -3.51
N ILE A 49 -9.86 12.00 -4.32
CA ILE A 49 -9.12 12.22 -5.57
C ILE A 49 -9.97 13.01 -6.57
N LEU A 50 -11.24 12.62 -6.76
CA LEU A 50 -12.12 13.24 -7.74
C LEU A 50 -12.54 14.66 -7.37
N GLU A 51 -12.73 14.93 -6.08
CA GLU A 51 -13.05 16.28 -5.57
C GLU A 51 -11.85 17.23 -5.61
N SER A 52 -10.62 16.70 -5.64
CA SER A 52 -9.37 17.49 -5.69
C SER A 52 -8.80 17.67 -7.10
N LEU A 53 -9.58 17.37 -8.15
CA LEU A 53 -9.14 17.56 -9.54
C LEU A 53 -9.17 19.04 -9.94
N ASP A 54 -7.99 19.59 -10.22
CA ASP A 54 -7.83 20.96 -10.73
C ASP A 54 -7.85 21.04 -12.27
N GLU A 55 -7.61 19.92 -12.96
CA GLU A 55 -7.57 19.82 -14.42
C GLU A 55 -8.50 18.71 -14.95
N PRO A 56 -9.11 18.89 -16.14
CA PRO A 56 -9.97 17.88 -16.73
C PRO A 56 -9.16 16.63 -17.12
N VAL A 57 -9.73 15.47 -16.83
CA VAL A 57 -9.18 14.16 -17.16
C VAL A 57 -9.99 13.54 -18.29
N THR A 58 -9.34 13.05 -19.33
CA THR A 58 -9.97 12.28 -20.41
C THR A 58 -9.55 10.82 -20.33
N VAL A 59 -10.53 9.92 -20.24
CA VAL A 59 -10.33 8.47 -20.25
C VAL A 59 -10.77 7.90 -21.59
N THR A 60 -9.82 7.48 -22.42
CA THR A 60 -10.07 6.75 -23.67
C THR A 60 -10.02 5.25 -23.39
N ALA A 61 -11.19 4.61 -23.35
CA ALA A 61 -11.35 3.19 -23.08
C ALA A 61 -11.36 2.37 -24.37
N TYR A 62 -10.40 1.48 -24.55
CA TYR A 62 -10.27 0.61 -25.72
C TYR A 62 -10.83 -0.78 -25.42
N PHE A 63 -12.03 -1.05 -25.93
CA PHE A 63 -12.75 -2.32 -25.73
C PHE A 63 -13.26 -2.88 -27.05
N THR A 64 -12.95 -4.15 -27.33
CA THR A 64 -13.48 -4.85 -28.51
C THR A 64 -14.95 -5.25 -28.31
N LYS A 65 -15.85 -4.71 -29.15
CA LYS A 65 -17.29 -5.04 -29.07
C LYS A 65 -17.60 -6.41 -29.65
N GLY A 66 -18.68 -7.03 -29.17
CA GLY A 66 -19.16 -8.33 -29.64
C GLY A 66 -18.20 -9.48 -29.34
N SER A 67 -17.38 -9.34 -28.29
CA SER A 67 -16.47 -10.35 -27.80
C SER A 67 -17.19 -11.30 -26.82
N GLN A 68 -16.47 -11.96 -25.92
CA GLN A 68 -17.07 -12.87 -24.95
C GLN A 68 -17.97 -12.13 -23.93
N PRO A 69 -19.01 -12.77 -23.36
CA PRO A 69 -19.90 -12.14 -22.38
C PRO A 69 -19.17 -11.47 -21.20
N GLU A 70 -18.05 -12.06 -20.76
CA GLU A 70 -17.22 -11.52 -19.68
C GLU A 70 -16.59 -10.16 -20.03
N ILE A 71 -16.20 -9.96 -21.29
CA ILE A 71 -15.59 -8.72 -21.77
C ILE A 71 -16.66 -7.63 -21.94
N GLU A 72 -17.83 -7.97 -22.47
CA GLU A 72 -18.95 -7.03 -22.54
C GLU A 72 -19.41 -6.62 -21.14
N LYS A 73 -19.42 -7.55 -20.18
CA LYS A 73 -19.67 -7.24 -18.78
C LYS A 73 -18.62 -6.26 -18.25
N ALA A 74 -17.33 -6.55 -18.41
CA ALA A 74 -16.25 -5.67 -17.97
C ALA A 74 -16.34 -4.26 -18.59
N ARG A 75 -16.71 -4.18 -19.87
CA ARG A 75 -16.94 -2.92 -20.59
C ARG A 75 -18.08 -2.11 -19.99
N ASN A 76 -19.20 -2.75 -19.68
CA ASN A 76 -20.35 -2.09 -19.07
C ASN A 76 -20.05 -1.66 -17.63
N ASP A 77 -19.43 -2.53 -16.85
CA ASP A 77 -19.00 -2.24 -15.47
C ASP A 77 -18.04 -1.01 -15.46
N PHE A 78 -17.08 -0.95 -16.38
CA PHE A 78 -16.16 0.19 -16.51
C PHE A 78 -16.86 1.47 -16.98
N LYS A 79 -17.86 1.34 -17.85
CA LYS A 79 -18.65 2.48 -18.30
C LYS A 79 -19.46 3.07 -17.14
N ASP A 80 -20.09 2.23 -16.33
CA ASP A 80 -20.85 2.64 -15.16
C ASP A 80 -19.94 3.33 -14.14
N LEU A 81 -18.73 2.79 -13.93
CA LEU A 81 -17.69 3.43 -13.11
C LEU A 81 -17.35 4.84 -13.61
N LEU A 82 -17.09 5.00 -14.91
CA LEU A 82 -16.75 6.30 -15.50
C LEU A 82 -17.89 7.32 -15.44
N ILE A 83 -19.15 6.88 -15.52
CA ILE A 83 -20.33 7.72 -15.29
C ILE A 83 -20.32 8.27 -13.86
N GLU A 84 -20.04 7.41 -12.87
CA GLU A 84 -19.96 7.83 -11.47
C GLU A 84 -18.80 8.80 -11.23
N TYR A 85 -17.63 8.54 -11.81
CA TYR A 85 -16.46 9.43 -11.74
C TYR A 85 -16.77 10.81 -12.34
N SER A 86 -17.40 10.84 -13.51
CA SER A 86 -17.83 12.07 -14.17
C SER A 86 -18.82 12.87 -13.32
N SER A 87 -19.80 12.19 -12.73
CA SER A 87 -20.80 12.83 -11.86
C SER A 87 -20.20 13.40 -10.57
N LEU A 88 -19.29 12.68 -9.91
CA LEU A 88 -18.71 13.11 -8.64
C LEU A 88 -17.66 14.21 -8.80
N SER A 89 -16.89 14.15 -9.89
CA SER A 89 -15.89 15.17 -10.22
C SER A 89 -16.50 16.46 -10.80
N GLY A 90 -17.83 16.59 -10.82
CA GLY A 90 -18.50 17.76 -11.40
C GLY A 90 -18.28 17.92 -12.91
N GLY A 91 -18.03 16.82 -13.64
CA GLY A 91 -17.75 16.82 -15.08
C GLY A 91 -16.28 16.97 -15.46
N MET A 92 -15.35 16.96 -14.50
CA MET A 92 -13.92 17.02 -14.78
C MET A 92 -13.38 15.72 -15.39
N VAL A 93 -14.01 14.57 -15.09
CA VAL A 93 -13.72 13.30 -15.76
C VAL A 93 -14.60 13.14 -17.00
N ASN A 94 -13.98 13.19 -18.17
CA ASN A 94 -14.54 12.90 -19.48
C ASN A 94 -14.10 11.51 -19.93
N TYR A 95 -14.92 10.84 -20.73
CA TYR A 95 -14.57 9.51 -21.23
C TYR A 95 -15.15 9.21 -22.60
N GLU A 96 -14.46 8.31 -23.31
CA GLU A 96 -14.89 7.78 -24.59
C GLU A 96 -14.59 6.28 -24.69
N PHE A 97 -15.42 5.56 -25.46
CA PHE A 97 -15.21 4.15 -25.72
C PHE A 97 -14.93 3.93 -27.20
N ILE A 98 -13.76 3.38 -27.48
CA ILE A 98 -13.28 3.10 -28.82
C ILE A 98 -13.17 1.58 -28.99
N ASP A 99 -13.54 1.09 -30.17
CA ASP A 99 -13.39 -0.31 -30.57
C ASP A 99 -12.24 -0.43 -31.58
N PRO A 100 -11.03 -0.83 -31.14
CA PRO A 100 -9.87 -0.91 -32.02
C PRO A 100 -10.02 -1.97 -33.12
N ALA A 101 -10.90 -2.96 -32.94
CA ALA A 101 -11.05 -4.04 -33.91
C ALA A 101 -11.72 -3.58 -35.22
N LYS A 102 -12.25 -2.36 -35.26
CA LYS A 102 -12.95 -1.81 -36.42
C LYS A 102 -12.07 -0.95 -37.34
N ASP A 103 -10.92 -0.49 -36.85
CA ASP A 103 -10.05 0.43 -37.56
C ASP A 103 -8.58 0.15 -37.23
N GLN A 104 -7.80 -0.16 -38.26
CA GLN A 104 -6.38 -0.50 -38.12
C GLN A 104 -5.54 0.67 -37.58
N ALA A 105 -5.90 1.92 -37.87
CA ALA A 105 -5.18 3.08 -37.35
C ALA A 105 -5.40 3.22 -35.84
N ILE A 106 -6.64 3.03 -35.38
CA ILE A 106 -6.99 3.03 -33.95
C ILE A 106 -6.32 1.87 -33.22
N GLU A 107 -6.28 0.69 -33.85
CA GLU A 107 -5.56 -0.47 -33.34
C GLU A 107 -4.08 -0.17 -33.10
N GLN A 108 -3.43 0.46 -34.08
CA GLN A 108 -2.04 0.88 -33.95
C GLN A 108 -1.85 1.95 -32.88
N GLU A 109 -2.76 2.92 -32.75
CA GLU A 109 -2.71 3.94 -31.71
C GLU A 109 -2.80 3.33 -30.30
N ALA A 110 -3.73 2.40 -30.08
CA ALA A 110 -3.88 1.69 -28.82
C ALA A 110 -2.59 0.91 -28.47
N MET A 111 -2.03 0.20 -29.45
CA MET A 111 -0.78 -0.55 -29.28
C MET A 111 0.42 0.36 -29.00
N GLN A 112 0.54 1.49 -29.69
CA GLN A 112 1.61 2.48 -29.46
C GLN A 112 1.49 3.12 -28.08
N SER A 113 0.26 3.30 -27.60
CA SER A 113 -0.02 3.75 -26.23
C SER A 113 0.27 2.67 -25.18
N GLY A 114 0.72 1.47 -25.56
CA GLY A 114 1.05 0.39 -24.63
C GLY A 114 -0.10 -0.56 -24.30
N ILE A 115 -1.27 -0.39 -24.91
CA ILE A 115 -2.43 -1.27 -24.74
C ILE A 115 -2.32 -2.40 -25.76
N GLN A 116 -1.80 -3.54 -25.31
CA GLN A 116 -1.62 -4.70 -26.16
C GLN A 116 -2.88 -5.56 -26.21
N PRO A 117 -3.20 -6.15 -27.38
CA PRO A 117 -4.32 -7.05 -27.54
C PRO A 117 -4.09 -8.38 -26.81
N LEU A 118 -5.15 -8.90 -26.19
CA LEU A 118 -5.20 -10.24 -25.63
C LEU A 118 -5.70 -11.22 -26.70
N ILE A 119 -5.08 -12.39 -26.81
CA ILE A 119 -5.53 -13.46 -27.70
C ILE A 119 -6.30 -14.47 -26.87
N LEU A 120 -7.62 -14.55 -27.10
CA LEU A 120 -8.51 -15.48 -26.41
C LEU A 120 -8.85 -16.66 -27.31
N ASN A 121 -8.81 -17.87 -26.76
CA ASN A 121 -9.20 -19.09 -27.46
C ASN A 121 -10.69 -19.34 -27.22
N ILE A 122 -11.53 -19.08 -28.22
CA ILE A 122 -12.97 -19.30 -28.17
C ILE A 122 -13.30 -20.65 -28.78
N ARG A 123 -14.01 -21.47 -28.01
CA ARG A 123 -14.47 -22.79 -28.47
C ARG A 123 -15.87 -22.65 -29.05
N GLU A 124 -15.97 -22.51 -30.36
CA GLU A 124 -17.25 -22.57 -31.08
C GLU A 124 -17.46 -24.00 -31.59
N LYS A 125 -18.36 -24.74 -30.93
CA LYS A 125 -18.66 -26.15 -31.23
C LYS A 125 -17.40 -27.03 -31.19
N ASP A 126 -16.82 -27.32 -32.36
CA ASP A 126 -15.67 -28.23 -32.58
C ASP A 126 -14.39 -27.51 -33.05
N GLN A 127 -14.37 -26.17 -33.14
CA GLN A 127 -13.17 -25.41 -33.53
C GLN A 127 -12.77 -24.41 -32.44
N VAL A 128 -11.46 -24.35 -32.16
CA VAL A 128 -10.86 -23.29 -31.35
C VAL A 128 -10.51 -22.14 -32.28
N LYS A 129 -11.22 -21.01 -32.17
CA LYS A 129 -10.88 -19.78 -32.86
C LYS A 129 -10.12 -18.86 -31.92
N GLN A 130 -9.00 -18.33 -32.38
CA GLN A 130 -8.30 -17.24 -31.69
C GLN A 130 -9.00 -15.93 -32.02
N GLN A 131 -9.53 -15.25 -30.99
CA GLN A 131 -10.07 -13.90 -31.10
C GLN A 131 -9.14 -12.91 -30.41
N LYS A 132 -8.83 -11.83 -31.12
CA LYS A 132 -8.07 -10.70 -30.61
C LYS A 132 -9.01 -9.73 -29.89
N VAL A 133 -8.70 -9.37 -28.64
CA VAL A 133 -9.55 -8.53 -27.78
C VAL A 133 -8.71 -7.45 -27.11
N PHE A 134 -9.21 -6.22 -27.10
CA PHE A 134 -8.67 -5.10 -26.33
C PHE A 134 -9.53 -4.87 -25.07
N LEU A 135 -8.86 -4.56 -23.97
CA LEU A 135 -9.46 -4.37 -22.65
C LEU A 135 -8.61 -3.40 -21.82
N GLY A 136 -8.32 -2.20 -22.34
CA GLY A 136 -7.41 -1.25 -21.69
C GLY A 136 -7.93 0.18 -21.73
N ALA A 137 -7.25 1.09 -21.04
CA ALA A 137 -7.59 2.52 -21.05
C ALA A 137 -6.34 3.40 -21.06
N LYS A 138 -6.44 4.52 -21.79
CA LYS A 138 -5.50 5.64 -21.77
C LYS A 138 -6.15 6.77 -20.96
N ILE A 139 -5.44 7.28 -19.97
CA ILE A 139 -5.86 8.38 -19.12
C ILE A 139 -4.97 9.57 -19.46
N GLN A 140 -5.58 10.72 -19.72
CA GLN A 140 -4.88 11.94 -20.07
C GLN A 140 -5.34 13.08 -19.17
N MET A 141 -4.39 13.87 -18.68
CA MET A 141 -4.65 15.10 -17.94
C MET A 141 -3.58 16.12 -18.34
N GLY A 142 -4.00 17.21 -18.99
CA GLY A 142 -3.06 18.14 -19.66
C GLY A 142 -2.18 17.43 -20.69
N GLU A 143 -0.85 17.59 -20.55
CA GLU A 143 0.17 16.93 -21.38
C GLU A 143 0.58 15.55 -20.85
N GLN A 144 0.16 15.19 -19.65
CA GLN A 144 0.55 13.93 -19.02
C GLN A 144 -0.43 12.81 -19.41
N THR A 145 0.12 11.60 -19.59
CA THR A 145 -0.67 10.40 -19.87
C THR A 145 -0.24 9.24 -18.99
N ASP A 146 -1.22 8.43 -18.60
CA ASP A 146 -1.00 7.16 -17.92
C ASP A 146 -1.85 6.06 -18.58
N ILE A 147 -1.39 4.82 -18.51
CA ILE A 147 -1.95 3.71 -19.27
C ILE A 147 -2.32 2.59 -18.32
N ILE A 148 -3.56 2.10 -18.43
CA ILE A 148 -4.02 0.84 -17.85
C ILE A 148 -3.98 -0.20 -18.96
N PRO A 149 -2.96 -1.08 -19.01
CA PRO A 149 -2.78 -2.00 -20.14
C PRO A 149 -3.91 -3.02 -20.24
N VAL A 150 -4.40 -3.49 -19.09
CA VAL A 150 -5.50 -4.44 -18.97
C VAL A 150 -6.39 -4.06 -17.78
N ILE A 151 -7.67 -3.88 -18.03
CA ILE A 151 -8.68 -3.58 -17.01
C ILE A 151 -9.19 -4.89 -16.41
N GLN A 152 -8.90 -5.12 -15.14
CA GLN A 152 -9.42 -6.31 -14.43
C GLN A 152 -10.83 -6.01 -13.86
N PRO A 153 -11.82 -6.89 -14.06
CA PRO A 153 -13.17 -6.70 -13.50
C PRO A 153 -13.18 -6.64 -11.97
N GLY A 154 -14.19 -5.97 -11.40
CA GLY A 154 -14.39 -5.85 -9.96
C GLY A 154 -13.61 -4.70 -9.32
N THR A 155 -13.25 -4.84 -8.04
CA THR A 155 -12.63 -3.77 -7.23
C THR A 155 -11.26 -3.30 -7.75
N ALA A 156 -10.54 -4.17 -8.47
CA ALA A 156 -9.28 -3.82 -9.11
C ALA A 156 -9.42 -2.71 -10.17
N MET A 157 -10.61 -2.57 -10.78
CA MET A 157 -10.91 -1.57 -11.79
C MET A 157 -10.91 -0.15 -11.22
N GLU A 158 -11.64 0.07 -10.12
CA GLU A 158 -11.66 1.35 -9.39
C GLU A 158 -10.25 1.71 -8.93
N TYR A 159 -9.55 0.77 -8.30
CA TYR A 159 -8.20 0.99 -7.79
C TYR A 159 -7.24 1.42 -8.91
N ALA A 160 -7.24 0.70 -10.05
CA ALA A 160 -6.39 1.04 -11.18
C ALA A 160 -6.69 2.43 -11.73
N LEU A 161 -7.97 2.76 -11.96
CA LEU A 161 -8.37 4.05 -12.48
C LEU A 161 -8.06 5.20 -11.53
N SER A 162 -8.44 5.08 -10.26
CA SER A 162 -8.16 6.09 -9.23
C SER A 162 -6.66 6.31 -9.04
N SER A 163 -5.85 5.24 -9.08
CA SER A 163 -4.40 5.35 -8.98
C SER A 163 -3.79 6.08 -10.18
N SER A 164 -4.25 5.78 -11.41
CA SER A 164 -3.82 6.47 -12.63
C SER A 164 -4.20 7.95 -12.61
N ILE A 165 -5.43 8.27 -12.23
CA ILE A 165 -5.87 9.67 -12.10
C ILE A 165 -5.05 10.38 -11.01
N LYS A 166 -4.86 9.75 -9.85
CA LYS A 166 -4.07 10.34 -8.76
C LYS A 166 -2.66 10.64 -9.23
N LYS A 167 -2.00 9.68 -9.87
CA LYS A 167 -0.65 9.85 -10.44
C LYS A 167 -0.53 11.07 -11.33
N LEU A 168 -1.51 11.31 -12.20
CA LEU A 168 -1.53 12.48 -13.09
C LEU A 168 -1.86 13.78 -12.33
N SER A 169 -2.79 13.73 -11.37
CA SER A 169 -3.22 14.89 -10.57
C SER A 169 -2.13 15.46 -9.64
N VAL A 170 -1.06 14.71 -9.36
CA VAL A 170 0.04 15.23 -8.53
C VAL A 170 0.93 16.15 -9.35
N ILE A 171 0.60 17.44 -9.35
CA ILE A 171 1.42 18.50 -9.98
C ILE A 171 2.72 18.70 -9.20
N ASP A 172 2.63 18.95 -7.89
CA ASP A 172 3.78 19.10 -7.00
C ASP A 172 3.99 17.84 -6.15
N LYS A 173 4.88 16.95 -6.61
CA LYS A 173 5.23 15.74 -5.87
C LYS A 173 5.88 16.10 -4.53
N PRO A 174 5.31 15.70 -3.38
CA PRO A 174 5.93 15.96 -2.09
C PRO A 174 7.32 15.35 -2.04
N MET A 175 8.28 16.11 -1.48
CA MET A 175 9.66 15.67 -1.36
C MET A 175 9.83 14.74 -0.17
N VAL A 176 10.49 13.60 -0.40
CA VAL A 176 10.89 12.65 0.63
C VAL A 176 12.41 12.57 0.64
N GLY A 177 13.01 12.94 1.77
CA GLY A 177 14.46 12.98 1.93
C GLY A 177 14.99 11.68 2.51
N PHE A 178 15.89 11.00 1.81
CA PHE A 178 16.60 9.83 2.36
C PHE A 178 17.88 10.30 3.02
N ILE A 179 17.98 10.12 4.33
CA ILE A 179 19.18 10.50 5.07
C ILE A 179 20.37 9.65 4.60
N GLN A 180 21.50 10.33 4.42
CA GLN A 180 22.77 9.75 4.00
C GLN A 180 23.90 10.33 4.86
N GLY A 181 24.98 9.57 4.98
CA GLY A 181 26.23 9.99 5.61
C GLY A 181 26.63 9.16 6.83
N GLN A 182 25.75 8.27 7.32
CA GLN A 182 25.99 7.34 8.43
C GLN A 182 26.09 5.89 7.99
N GLY A 183 26.62 5.66 6.78
CA GLY A 183 26.77 4.32 6.21
C GLY A 183 25.46 3.67 5.76
N GLU A 184 24.39 4.45 5.56
CA GLU A 184 23.16 3.97 4.95
C GLU A 184 23.44 3.44 3.52
N PRO A 185 22.71 2.40 3.07
CA PRO A 185 22.73 2.04 1.66
C PRO A 185 22.27 3.23 0.79
N GLY A 186 22.94 3.40 -0.35
CA GLY A 186 22.55 4.42 -1.32
C GLY A 186 21.15 4.18 -1.86
N ILE A 187 20.48 5.24 -2.33
CA ILE A 187 19.11 5.15 -2.87
C ILE A 187 18.96 4.10 -3.98
N SER A 188 20.03 3.88 -4.76
CA SER A 188 20.07 2.87 -5.83
C SER A 188 19.94 1.43 -5.31
N SER A 189 20.18 1.15 -4.04
CA SER A 189 19.94 -0.16 -3.41
C SER A 189 18.45 -0.49 -3.26
N TYR A 190 17.56 0.50 -3.40
CA TYR A 190 16.11 0.37 -3.21
C TYR A 190 15.32 0.47 -4.52
N GLN A 191 15.87 -0.04 -5.65
CA GLN A 191 15.32 0.18 -7.00
C GLN A 191 13.81 -0.07 -7.11
N GLN A 192 13.32 -1.19 -6.58
CA GLN A 192 11.91 -1.56 -6.66
C GLN A 192 11.02 -0.58 -5.86
N ALA A 193 11.43 -0.22 -4.65
CA ALA A 193 10.70 0.75 -3.83
C ALA A 193 10.72 2.13 -4.49
N MET A 194 11.87 2.56 -5.01
CA MET A 194 12.01 3.86 -5.70
C MET A 194 11.16 3.94 -6.96
N GLN A 195 11.06 2.86 -7.74
CA GLN A 195 10.21 2.80 -8.93
C GLN A 195 8.74 3.06 -8.62
N GLN A 196 8.25 2.58 -7.48
CA GLN A 196 6.87 2.80 -7.03
C GLN A 196 6.69 4.16 -6.38
N LEU A 197 7.63 4.58 -5.52
CA LEU A 197 7.52 5.85 -4.79
C LEU A 197 7.66 7.07 -5.70
N GLN A 198 8.54 7.04 -6.71
CA GLN A 198 8.75 8.16 -7.63
C GLN A 198 7.51 8.53 -8.45
N VAL A 199 6.51 7.64 -8.48
CA VAL A 199 5.21 7.88 -9.12
C VAL A 199 4.50 9.05 -8.43
N LEU A 200 4.53 9.09 -7.10
CA LEU A 200 3.78 10.05 -6.29
C LEU A 200 4.67 11.04 -5.51
N TYR A 201 5.95 10.73 -5.35
CA TYR A 201 6.89 11.46 -4.50
C TYR A 201 8.15 11.86 -5.27
N ASN A 202 8.80 12.94 -4.85
CA ASN A 202 10.14 13.29 -5.32
C ASN A 202 11.16 12.83 -4.28
N MET A 203 11.95 11.82 -4.61
CA MET A 203 12.92 11.20 -3.71
C MET A 203 14.27 11.90 -3.86
N GLN A 204 14.87 12.38 -2.77
CA GLN A 204 16.18 13.04 -2.80
C GLN A 204 17.08 12.55 -1.66
N PRO A 205 18.39 12.36 -1.89
CA PRO A 205 19.34 12.11 -0.81
C PRO A 205 19.56 13.39 0.01
N VAL A 206 19.67 13.25 1.33
CA VAL A 206 19.83 14.35 2.28
C VAL A 206 21.01 14.05 3.20
N ASN A 207 22.08 14.84 3.11
CA ASN A 207 23.19 14.79 4.05
C ASN A 207 23.01 15.88 5.09
N LEU A 208 22.91 15.57 6.38
CA LEU A 208 22.62 16.53 7.47
C LEU A 208 23.77 17.52 7.80
N THR A 209 24.49 18.01 6.80
CA THR A 209 25.62 18.96 6.93
C THR A 209 25.15 20.39 7.26
N ASP A 210 26.07 21.25 7.69
CA ASP A 210 25.78 22.52 8.38
C ASP A 210 25.29 23.67 7.50
N THR A 211 25.32 23.54 6.17
CA THR A 211 25.20 24.72 5.31
C THR A 211 23.98 24.78 4.40
N ILE A 212 23.23 23.69 4.13
CA ILE A 212 22.35 23.68 2.92
C ILE A 212 20.95 23.05 3.09
N ASN A 213 20.54 22.46 4.22
CA ASN A 213 19.28 21.72 4.19
C ASN A 213 18.12 22.49 4.83
N ASN A 214 17.34 23.16 4.00
CA ASN A 214 15.97 23.50 4.37
C ASN A 214 15.15 22.21 4.54
N LEU A 215 15.27 21.54 5.69
CA LEU A 215 14.59 20.27 5.95
C LEU A 215 13.07 20.42 5.88
N SER A 216 12.53 21.63 6.08
CA SER A 216 11.10 21.92 5.94
C SER A 216 10.56 21.73 4.51
N ALA A 217 11.44 21.67 3.51
CA ALA A 217 11.05 21.34 2.15
C ALA A 217 10.59 19.86 2.02
N PHE A 218 11.08 18.97 2.91
CA PHE A 218 10.75 17.55 2.88
C PHE A 218 9.51 17.26 3.74
N LYS A 219 8.49 16.65 3.14
CA LYS A 219 7.31 16.17 3.87
C LYS A 219 7.64 15.02 4.82
N THR A 220 8.62 14.21 4.45
CA THR A 220 9.11 13.08 5.25
C THR A 220 10.61 12.92 5.08
N LEU A 221 11.33 12.63 6.17
CA LEU A 221 12.71 12.14 6.12
C LEU A 221 12.74 10.65 6.46
N ALA A 222 13.47 9.87 5.66
CA ALA A 222 13.64 8.44 5.82
C ALA A 222 15.06 8.13 6.29
N ILE A 223 15.18 7.38 7.39
CA ILE A 223 16.44 6.85 7.91
C ILE A 223 16.37 5.32 7.76
N VAL A 224 17.18 4.76 6.86
CA VAL A 224 17.12 3.34 6.51
C VAL A 224 18.48 2.70 6.72
N ALA A 225 18.55 1.78 7.68
CA ALA A 225 19.73 1.01 8.05
C ALA A 225 21.02 1.84 8.21
N PRO A 226 21.02 2.89 9.07
CA PRO A 226 22.26 3.59 9.40
C PRO A 226 23.23 2.62 10.09
N ALA A 227 24.48 2.64 9.64
CA ALA A 227 25.56 1.79 10.15
C ALA A 227 26.50 2.52 11.12
N ASP A 228 26.40 3.85 11.20
CA ASP A 228 27.22 4.70 12.08
C ASP A 228 26.35 5.64 12.94
N SER A 229 27.01 6.42 13.80
CA SER A 229 26.40 7.37 14.72
C SER A 229 26.21 8.75 14.09
N PHE A 230 25.15 9.42 14.53
CA PHE A 230 24.88 10.82 14.19
C PHE A 230 25.62 11.74 15.16
N SER A 231 26.15 12.87 14.68
CA SER A 231 26.63 13.90 15.60
C SER A 231 25.47 14.59 16.32
N ASP A 232 25.73 15.18 17.49
CA ASP A 232 24.72 15.93 18.25
C ASP A 232 24.06 17.04 17.41
N ALA A 233 24.82 17.68 16.52
CA ALA A 233 24.28 18.69 15.61
C ALA A 233 23.31 18.10 14.58
N GLN A 234 23.54 16.87 14.12
CA GLN A 234 22.64 16.17 13.21
C GLN A 234 21.37 15.70 13.92
N LEU A 235 21.49 15.16 15.13
CA LEU A 235 20.33 14.76 15.95
C LEU A 235 19.44 15.96 16.27
N ARG A 236 20.03 17.12 16.65
CA ARG A 236 19.26 18.36 16.87
C ARG A 236 18.49 18.82 15.63
N LYS A 237 19.05 18.68 14.42
CA LYS A 237 18.32 19.00 13.18
C LYS A 237 17.11 18.09 12.97
N LEU A 238 17.20 16.81 13.37
CA LEU A 238 16.06 15.89 13.33
C LEU A 238 15.01 16.26 14.39
N ASP A 239 15.45 16.69 15.57
CA ASP A 239 14.57 17.20 16.62
C ASP A 239 13.81 18.45 16.17
N ASP A 240 14.52 19.44 15.61
CA ASP A 240 13.92 20.65 15.05
C ASP A 240 12.94 20.31 13.91
N TYR A 241 13.27 19.34 13.07
CA TYR A 241 12.39 18.88 11.99
C TYR A 241 11.09 18.27 12.54
N LEU A 242 11.17 17.40 13.54
CA LEU A 242 10.00 16.82 14.22
C LEU A 242 9.16 17.90 14.93
N ALA A 243 9.80 18.83 15.64
CA ALA A 243 9.13 19.92 16.34
C ALA A 243 8.35 20.85 15.39
N ASN A 244 8.83 20.99 14.15
CA ASN A 244 8.13 21.74 13.10
C ASN A 244 7.03 20.92 12.37
N GLY A 245 6.65 19.75 12.89
CA GLY A 245 5.60 18.90 12.31
C GLY A 245 6.07 18.01 11.15
N GLY A 246 7.39 17.86 10.98
CA GLY A 246 7.99 16.94 10.03
C GLY A 246 7.73 15.47 10.41
N ASN A 247 7.77 14.58 9.42
CA ASN A 247 7.50 13.15 9.61
C ASN A 247 8.77 12.33 9.42
N LEU A 248 9.02 11.35 10.29
CA LEU A 248 10.14 10.42 10.12
C LEU A 248 9.65 9.02 9.78
N PHE A 249 10.31 8.40 8.81
CA PHE A 249 10.25 6.97 8.57
C PHE A 249 11.59 6.35 8.96
N ILE A 250 11.59 5.42 9.91
CA ILE A 250 12.83 4.81 10.42
C ILE A 250 12.75 3.30 10.25
N ALA A 251 13.65 2.76 9.43
CA ALA A 251 13.84 1.33 9.25
C ALA A 251 15.22 0.97 9.80
N TYR A 252 15.26 0.57 11.08
CA TYR A 252 16.48 0.37 11.85
C TYR A 252 16.35 -0.85 12.77
N SER A 253 17.47 -1.53 13.00
CA SER A 253 17.60 -2.60 13.97
C SER A 253 18.91 -2.38 14.72
N ASN A 254 18.92 -2.58 16.05
CA ASN A 254 20.14 -2.55 16.85
C ASN A 254 21.02 -3.76 16.61
N VAL A 255 20.58 -4.72 15.81
CA VAL A 255 21.30 -5.95 15.55
C VAL A 255 21.44 -6.18 14.06
N GLU A 256 22.58 -6.75 13.68
CA GLU A 256 22.88 -7.16 12.32
C GLU A 256 23.35 -8.61 12.28
N GLY A 257 23.05 -9.29 11.18
CA GLY A 257 23.46 -10.66 10.97
C GLY A 257 24.42 -10.79 9.78
N ASP A 258 25.56 -11.42 10.02
CA ASP A 258 26.52 -11.77 8.98
C ASP A 258 26.45 -13.26 8.64
N PHE A 259 26.07 -13.58 7.40
CA PHE A 259 26.00 -14.95 6.90
C PHE A 259 27.36 -15.57 6.57
N GLN A 260 28.41 -14.76 6.38
CA GLN A 260 29.76 -15.28 6.15
C GLN A 260 30.33 -15.86 7.44
N THR A 261 30.17 -15.13 8.55
CA THR A 261 30.62 -15.58 9.88
C THR A 261 29.55 -16.31 10.68
N MET A 262 28.31 -16.36 10.17
CA MET A 262 27.13 -16.91 10.85
C MET A 262 26.95 -16.32 12.25
N ARG A 263 27.19 -15.02 12.39
CA ARG A 263 27.20 -14.31 13.67
C ARG A 263 26.24 -13.12 13.64
N GLY A 264 25.55 -12.92 14.76
CA GLY A 264 24.76 -11.74 15.04
C GLY A 264 25.44 -10.83 16.05
N THR A 265 25.53 -9.53 15.75
CA THR A 265 26.17 -8.50 16.57
C THR A 265 25.28 -7.27 16.74
N VAL A 266 25.66 -6.40 17.67
CA VAL A 266 25.01 -5.09 17.84
C VAL A 266 25.54 -4.13 16.78
N VAL A 267 24.66 -3.34 16.19
CA VAL A 267 25.00 -2.19 15.34
C VAL A 267 25.33 -1.01 16.25
N ASN A 268 26.55 -0.48 16.14
CA ASN A 268 27.00 0.65 16.95
C ASN A 268 26.51 1.97 16.38
N SER A 269 25.28 2.36 16.70
CA SER A 269 24.72 3.68 16.37
C SER A 269 24.08 4.31 17.60
N ASN A 270 24.24 5.63 17.78
CA ASN A 270 23.57 6.38 18.84
C ASN A 270 22.09 6.67 18.55
N LEU A 271 21.57 6.26 17.38
CA LEU A 271 20.15 6.44 17.03
C LEU A 271 19.21 5.76 18.04
N ALA A 272 19.56 4.59 18.56
CA ALA A 272 18.77 3.89 19.57
C ALA A 272 18.62 4.72 20.85
N GLY A 273 19.68 5.43 21.27
CA GLY A 273 19.64 6.32 22.42
C GLY A 273 18.72 7.53 22.18
N TRP A 274 18.84 8.14 21.00
CA TRP A 274 17.98 9.25 20.59
C TRP A 274 16.49 8.86 20.47
N LEU A 275 16.20 7.63 20.04
CA LEU A 275 14.85 7.06 20.03
C LEU A 275 14.33 6.79 21.46
N ALA A 276 15.20 6.33 22.36
CA ALA A 276 14.81 6.06 23.75
C ALA A 276 14.39 7.34 24.49
N GLU A 277 15.03 8.48 24.20
CA GLU A 277 14.61 9.80 24.70
C GLU A 277 13.18 10.19 24.26
N LYS A 278 12.68 9.60 23.16
CA LYS A 278 11.33 9.77 22.61
C LYS A 278 10.36 8.68 23.05
N GLY A 279 10.76 7.84 24.01
CA GLY A 279 9.95 6.74 24.51
C GLY A 279 9.98 5.49 23.64
N LEU A 280 10.89 5.36 22.67
CA LEU A 280 11.06 4.18 21.84
C LEU A 280 12.35 3.44 22.19
N ALA A 281 12.24 2.39 23.01
CA ALA A 281 13.35 1.52 23.34
C ALA A 281 13.51 0.42 22.29
N VAL A 282 14.53 0.54 21.44
CA VAL A 282 14.94 -0.53 20.51
C VAL A 282 15.96 -1.41 21.23
N GLU A 283 15.65 -2.69 21.40
CA GLU A 283 16.43 -3.61 22.22
C GLU A 283 17.62 -4.22 21.46
N ASN A 284 18.72 -4.52 22.17
CA ASN A 284 19.87 -5.24 21.62
C ASN A 284 19.61 -6.76 21.57
N ASN A 285 18.58 -7.18 20.83
CA ASN A 285 18.19 -8.58 20.72
C ASN A 285 17.76 -8.96 19.30
N PHE A 286 17.89 -10.24 18.99
CA PHE A 286 17.29 -10.84 17.80
C PHE A 286 15.91 -11.38 18.17
N VAL A 287 14.87 -10.88 17.51
CA VAL A 287 13.55 -11.50 17.58
C VAL A 287 13.61 -12.83 16.81
N ILE A 288 13.27 -13.90 17.50
CA ILE A 288 13.08 -15.22 16.92
C ILE A 288 11.60 -15.58 16.90
N ASP A 289 11.15 -16.24 15.85
CA ASP A 289 9.73 -16.56 15.66
C ASP A 289 9.58 -17.93 15.02
N LYS A 290 8.59 -18.72 15.46
CA LYS A 290 8.24 -19.99 14.83
C LYS A 290 7.60 -19.77 13.45
N SER A 291 6.92 -18.64 13.24
CA SER A 291 6.51 -18.16 11.92
C SER A 291 7.68 -17.39 11.30
N ALA A 292 8.51 -18.07 10.52
CA ALA A 292 9.73 -17.48 9.97
C ALA A 292 9.92 -17.78 8.48
N GLY A 293 10.72 -16.93 7.84
CA GLY A 293 11.22 -17.16 6.48
C GLY A 293 12.14 -18.39 6.40
N THR A 294 12.57 -18.71 5.18
CA THR A 294 13.47 -19.84 4.92
C THR A 294 14.79 -19.39 4.32
N VAL A 295 15.87 -20.11 4.64
CA VAL A 295 17.17 -19.97 3.99
C VAL A 295 17.54 -21.25 3.25
N GLY A 296 18.20 -21.09 2.10
CA GLY A 296 18.69 -22.21 1.29
C GLY A 296 20.08 -22.66 1.76
N VAL A 297 20.19 -23.90 2.22
CA VAL A 297 21.47 -24.52 2.60
C VAL A 297 21.88 -25.51 1.53
N ARG A 298 23.09 -25.35 0.97
CA ARG A 298 23.67 -26.31 0.02
C ARG A 298 24.06 -27.58 0.73
N GLN A 299 23.54 -28.71 0.28
CA GLN A 299 23.89 -30.05 0.75
C GLN A 299 24.44 -30.88 -0.40
N GLN A 300 25.49 -31.65 -0.11
CA GLN A 300 26.10 -32.55 -1.06
C GLN A 300 25.62 -33.98 -0.76
N ALA A 301 24.98 -34.63 -1.74
CA ALA A 301 24.69 -36.06 -1.70
C ALA A 301 25.48 -36.74 -2.83
N GLY A 302 26.60 -37.37 -2.46
CA GLY A 302 27.53 -37.95 -3.41
C GLY A 302 28.12 -36.91 -4.35
N ALA A 303 27.92 -37.09 -5.66
CA ALA A 303 28.42 -36.18 -6.70
C ALA A 303 27.48 -35.00 -7.02
N MET A 304 26.28 -34.96 -6.45
CA MET A 304 25.29 -33.91 -6.73
C MET A 304 25.12 -32.98 -5.52
N THR A 305 25.04 -31.67 -5.78
CA THR A 305 24.67 -30.67 -4.77
C THR A 305 23.24 -30.22 -4.98
N PHE A 306 22.43 -30.25 -3.93
CA PHE A 306 21.07 -29.70 -3.93
C PHE A 306 20.96 -28.63 -2.84
N THR A 307 20.07 -27.67 -3.03
CA THR A 307 19.78 -26.63 -2.03
C THR A 307 18.53 -27.02 -1.27
N ARG A 308 18.64 -27.26 0.03
CA ARG A 308 17.49 -27.52 0.91
C ARG A 308 17.06 -26.22 1.57
N GLN A 309 15.79 -25.87 1.44
CA GLN A 309 15.19 -24.75 2.20
C GLN A 309 14.91 -25.21 3.63
N ILE A 310 15.41 -24.46 4.61
CA ILE A 310 15.14 -24.70 6.03
C ILE A 310 14.55 -23.43 6.66
N PRO A 311 13.65 -23.54 7.66
CA PRO A 311 13.20 -22.39 8.43
C PRO A 311 14.38 -21.68 9.10
N PHE A 312 14.41 -20.36 8.99
CA PHE A 312 15.41 -19.51 9.62
C PHE A 312 14.73 -18.61 10.64
N TYR A 313 14.59 -19.13 11.86
CA TYR A 313 13.76 -18.52 12.90
C TYR A 313 14.18 -17.11 13.34
N TYR A 314 15.34 -16.60 12.91
CA TYR A 314 15.79 -15.22 13.09
C TYR A 314 15.15 -14.21 12.13
N TRP A 315 14.33 -14.69 11.18
CA TRP A 315 13.61 -13.87 10.21
C TRP A 315 12.10 -14.00 10.43
N PRO A 316 11.52 -13.28 11.42
CA PRO A 316 10.09 -13.28 11.66
C PRO A 316 9.32 -12.94 10.39
N MET A 317 8.31 -13.76 10.10
CA MET A 317 7.38 -13.58 8.99
C MET A 317 6.02 -13.24 9.59
N VAL A 318 5.74 -11.93 9.61
CA VAL A 318 4.50 -11.35 10.11
C VAL A 318 3.39 -11.62 9.11
N LYS A 319 2.30 -12.23 9.58
CA LYS A 319 1.10 -12.54 8.79
C LYS A 319 -0.18 -11.99 9.39
N GLU A 320 -0.12 -11.62 10.67
CA GLU A 320 -1.22 -11.05 11.42
C GLU A 320 -0.85 -9.60 11.76
N PHE A 321 -1.73 -8.66 11.38
CA PHE A 321 -1.55 -7.24 11.66
C PHE A 321 -2.60 -6.85 12.71
N PRO A 322 -2.19 -6.50 13.94
CA PRO A 322 -3.11 -6.33 15.08
C PRO A 322 -4.04 -5.12 14.91
N VAL A 323 -3.66 -4.15 14.09
CA VAL A 323 -4.39 -2.92 13.84
C VAL A 323 -4.50 -2.75 12.33
N GLU A 324 -5.73 -2.49 11.84
CA GLU A 324 -5.93 -2.07 10.46
C GLU A 324 -5.32 -0.67 10.31
N PHE A 325 -4.19 -0.60 9.61
CA PHE A 325 -3.47 0.65 9.36
C PHE A 325 -3.27 0.79 7.85
N PRO A 326 -3.30 2.01 7.29
CA PRO A 326 -3.08 2.20 5.85
C PRO A 326 -1.78 1.55 5.33
N ILE A 327 -0.74 1.49 6.17
CA ILE A 327 0.56 0.88 5.86
C ILE A 327 0.47 -0.66 5.70
N THR A 328 -0.45 -1.33 6.40
CA THR A 328 -0.60 -2.79 6.37
C THR A 328 -1.70 -3.27 5.44
N LYS A 329 -2.50 -2.36 4.89
CA LYS A 329 -3.63 -2.70 4.02
C LYS A 329 -3.15 -3.37 2.72
N GLY A 330 -3.68 -4.56 2.43
CA GLY A 330 -3.32 -5.33 1.24
C GLY A 330 -2.01 -6.13 1.37
N LEU A 331 -1.32 -6.07 2.51
CA LEU A 331 -0.18 -6.94 2.77
C LEU A 331 -0.66 -8.31 3.25
N GLU A 332 -0.21 -9.37 2.59
CA GLU A 332 -0.46 -10.75 3.04
C GLU A 332 0.54 -11.19 4.11
N GLN A 333 1.82 -10.85 3.90
CA GLN A 333 2.89 -11.17 4.84
C GLN A 333 4.09 -10.24 4.65
N VAL A 334 4.85 -10.02 5.73
CA VAL A 334 6.10 -9.25 5.73
C VAL A 334 7.17 -10.05 6.44
N THR A 335 8.31 -10.27 5.78
CA THR A 335 9.49 -10.88 6.39
C THR A 335 10.45 -9.80 6.83
N LEU A 336 10.80 -9.78 8.12
CA LEU A 336 11.80 -8.87 8.66
C LEU A 336 13.10 -9.62 8.90
N GLN A 337 14.18 -9.17 8.25
CA GLN A 337 15.49 -9.76 8.42
C GLN A 337 16.15 -9.16 9.66
N PHE A 338 16.43 -9.99 10.66
CA PHE A 338 17.16 -9.60 11.88
C PHE A 338 16.52 -8.42 12.62
N ALA A 339 15.25 -8.58 13.01
CA ALA A 339 14.53 -7.55 13.75
C ALA A 339 14.95 -7.48 15.22
N SER A 340 15.06 -6.25 15.72
CA SER A 340 15.10 -5.93 17.16
C SER A 340 13.67 -5.71 17.67
N SER A 341 13.39 -6.14 18.90
CA SER A 341 12.12 -5.79 19.54
C SER A 341 12.08 -4.31 19.94
N ILE A 342 10.88 -3.72 19.90
CA ILE A 342 10.61 -2.33 20.23
C ILE A 342 9.67 -2.28 21.43
N ASN A 343 10.08 -1.58 22.49
CA ASN A 343 9.26 -1.31 23.65
C ASN A 343 8.93 0.19 23.71
N PHE A 344 7.73 0.52 24.16
CA PHE A 344 7.33 1.89 24.41
C PHE A 344 7.51 2.23 25.89
N THR A 345 8.27 3.28 26.17
CA THR A 345 8.61 3.78 27.51
C THR A 345 8.21 5.25 27.72
N GLY A 346 7.48 5.83 26.76
CA GLY A 346 6.96 7.20 26.84
C GLY A 346 5.74 7.32 27.76
N ASP A 347 5.25 8.56 27.91
CA ASP A 347 4.09 8.88 28.73
C ASP A 347 2.77 8.85 27.92
N THR A 348 1.68 9.25 28.58
CA THR A 348 0.33 9.25 27.98
C THR A 348 0.10 10.36 26.95
N THR A 349 1.03 11.29 26.77
CA THR A 349 0.92 12.36 25.75
C THR A 349 1.23 11.85 24.35
N LEU A 350 1.92 10.71 24.26
CA LEU A 350 2.24 10.03 23.03
C LEU A 350 1.33 8.83 22.81
N ARG A 351 0.96 8.60 21.55
CA ARG A 351 0.19 7.43 21.13
C ARG A 351 1.11 6.45 20.41
N PHE A 352 1.38 5.32 21.05
CA PHE A 352 2.12 4.22 20.45
C PHE A 352 1.17 3.16 19.89
N THR A 353 1.23 2.94 18.57
CA THR A 353 0.38 1.98 17.86
C THR A 353 1.24 0.89 17.20
N PRO A 354 1.36 -0.30 17.79
CA PRO A 354 2.08 -1.41 17.15
C PRO A 354 1.31 -1.91 15.92
N PHE A 355 1.99 -2.04 14.78
CA PHE A 355 1.38 -2.54 13.53
C PHE A 355 2.09 -3.77 12.95
N LEU A 356 3.35 -4.05 13.35
CA LEU A 356 4.03 -5.31 13.10
C LEU A 356 4.38 -5.97 14.43
N GLN A 357 3.90 -7.20 14.61
CA GLN A 357 4.19 -8.02 15.77
C GLN A 357 4.62 -9.42 15.33
N SER A 358 5.52 -10.02 16.10
CA SER A 358 5.83 -11.45 15.97
C SER A 358 4.61 -12.31 16.28
N SER A 359 4.67 -13.59 15.96
CA SER A 359 3.60 -14.54 16.25
C SER A 359 3.45 -14.81 17.76
N LYS A 360 2.38 -15.54 18.09
CA LYS A 360 2.11 -16.07 19.45
C LYS A 360 3.17 -17.06 19.95
N LYS A 361 4.09 -17.50 19.09
CA LYS A 361 5.21 -18.38 19.40
C LYS A 361 6.50 -17.72 18.93
N SER A 362 7.00 -16.79 19.74
CA SER A 362 8.21 -16.03 19.48
C SER A 362 9.13 -15.97 20.71
N GLY A 363 10.29 -15.35 20.56
CA GLY A 363 11.28 -15.21 21.62
C GLY A 363 12.32 -14.18 21.24
N THR A 364 13.30 -13.98 22.12
CA THR A 364 14.42 -13.07 21.87
C THR A 364 15.73 -13.77 22.20
N LEU A 365 16.78 -13.49 21.44
CA LEU A 365 18.15 -13.91 21.75
C LEU A 365 19.03 -12.68 21.93
N SER A 366 19.77 -12.65 23.04
CA SER A 366 20.74 -11.59 23.32
C SER A 366 21.91 -11.61 22.35
N THR A 367 22.48 -10.44 22.10
CA THR A 367 23.71 -10.27 21.33
C THR A 367 24.96 -10.36 22.21
N PRO A 368 26.12 -10.79 21.67
CA PRO A 368 26.28 -11.41 20.35
C PRO A 368 25.71 -12.84 20.34
N THR A 369 25.30 -13.33 19.17
CA THR A 369 24.81 -14.71 19.01
C THR A 369 25.42 -15.38 17.78
N TYR A 370 25.38 -16.71 17.73
CA TYR A 370 25.79 -17.49 16.57
C TYR A 370 24.57 -18.15 15.94
N PHE A 371 24.40 -17.96 14.63
CA PHE A 371 23.30 -18.51 13.87
C PHE A 371 23.54 -19.99 13.58
N ASN A 372 23.11 -20.85 14.51
CA ASN A 372 23.20 -22.29 14.32
C ASN A 372 22.02 -22.81 13.49
N ILE A 373 22.24 -23.00 12.18
CA ILE A 373 21.27 -23.58 11.24
C ILE A 373 20.94 -25.05 11.51
N GLN A 374 21.75 -25.75 12.32
CA GLN A 374 21.54 -27.16 12.70
C GLN A 374 20.87 -27.30 14.08
N LYS A 375 20.63 -26.19 14.80
CA LYS A 375 19.94 -26.22 16.09
C LYS A 375 18.57 -26.86 15.93
N GLN A 376 18.25 -27.82 16.79
CA GLN A 376 16.90 -28.36 16.91
C GLN A 376 16.09 -27.43 17.80
N TRP A 377 15.14 -26.71 17.20
CA TRP A 377 14.29 -25.76 17.89
C TRP A 377 13.05 -26.48 18.43
N GLY A 378 12.76 -26.26 19.71
CA GLY A 378 11.56 -26.75 20.39
C GLY A 378 10.63 -25.61 20.80
N ASP A 379 9.44 -25.94 21.30
CA ASP A 379 8.47 -24.93 21.73
C ASP A 379 8.97 -24.04 22.89
N ASN A 380 9.88 -24.56 23.73
CA ASN A 380 10.50 -23.82 24.82
C ASN A 380 11.47 -22.72 24.35
N ASP A 381 11.95 -22.79 23.11
CA ASP A 381 12.76 -21.71 22.52
C ASP A 381 11.92 -20.47 22.16
N PHE A 382 10.59 -20.60 22.15
CA PHE A 382 9.66 -19.54 21.78
C PHE A 382 8.67 -19.23 22.94
N PRO A 383 9.15 -18.75 24.10
CA PRO A 383 8.32 -18.55 25.29
C PRO A 383 7.50 -17.25 25.27
N LEU A 384 7.76 -16.35 24.32
CA LEU A 384 7.13 -15.04 24.21
C LEU A 384 6.08 -15.02 23.10
N SER A 385 5.34 -13.91 23.02
CA SER A 385 4.28 -13.71 22.03
C SER A 385 4.16 -12.24 21.66
N ASN A 386 3.83 -11.96 20.40
CA ASN A 386 3.42 -10.63 19.92
C ASN A 386 4.44 -9.52 20.25
N LEU A 387 5.74 -9.84 20.12
CA LEU A 387 6.81 -8.87 20.26
C LEU A 387 6.68 -7.82 19.18
N THR A 388 6.64 -6.55 19.57
CA THR A 388 6.52 -5.44 18.63
C THR A 388 7.83 -5.28 17.87
N ILE A 389 7.73 -5.25 16.54
CA ILE A 389 8.86 -5.11 15.60
C ILE A 389 8.59 -4.03 14.54
N GLY A 390 7.48 -3.31 14.68
CA GLY A 390 7.13 -2.12 13.92
C GLY A 390 5.93 -1.42 14.54
N ALA A 391 6.03 -0.10 14.70
CA ALA A 391 5.01 0.72 15.34
C ALA A 391 4.97 2.14 14.76
N VAL A 392 3.83 2.80 14.93
CA VAL A 392 3.68 4.24 14.70
C VAL A 392 3.65 4.94 16.06
N LEU A 393 4.37 6.05 16.16
CA LEU A 393 4.34 6.93 17.32
C LEU A 393 3.80 8.29 16.88
N ASP A 394 2.68 8.70 17.44
CA ASP A 394 2.04 10.00 17.17
C ASP A 394 2.01 10.85 18.45
N GLY A 395 2.07 12.18 18.31
CA GLY A 395 1.97 13.13 19.41
C GLY A 395 3.08 14.18 19.39
N ALA A 396 3.25 14.90 20.50
CA ALA A 396 4.33 15.86 20.68
C ALA A 396 5.65 15.12 21.00
N ILE A 397 6.28 14.54 19.98
CA ILE A 397 7.49 13.69 20.12
C ILE A 397 8.70 14.51 20.59
N VAL A 398 8.75 15.80 20.27
CA VAL A 398 9.82 16.72 20.63
C VAL A 398 9.22 18.02 21.18
N GLY A 399 9.62 18.39 22.40
CA GLY A 399 9.21 19.63 23.07
C GLY A 399 7.95 19.51 23.93
N ASP A 400 7.91 20.22 25.05
CA ASP A 400 6.68 20.41 25.84
C ASP A 400 5.64 21.11 24.95
N ALA A 401 4.41 20.61 24.97
CA ALA A 401 3.28 21.30 24.37
C ALA A 401 3.15 22.70 24.99
N VAL A 402 3.57 23.73 24.26
CA VAL A 402 3.27 25.11 24.60
C VAL A 402 2.46 25.70 23.45
N SER A 403 1.14 25.57 23.65
CA SER A 403 0.04 26.48 23.28
C SER A 403 0.16 27.35 22.04
#